data_AF-A0A350PI46-F1
#
_entry.id   AF-A0A350PI46-F1
#
_cell.length_a   1.000
_cell.length_b   1.000
_cell.length_c   1.000
_cell.angle_alpha   90.00
_cell.angle_beta   90.00
_cell.angle_gamma   90.00
#
_symmetry.space_group_name_H-M   'P 1'
#
loop_
_entity.id
_entity.type
_entity.pdbx_description
1 polymer ?
#
loop_
_entity_poly.entity_id
_entity_poly.type
_entity_poly.pdbx_seq_one_letter_code
_entity_poly.pdbx_strand_id
1 'polypeptide(L)'
;MNIFVLDKNPNEAARQACDKHVVKMILESAQMLCSVHPEGTAPYKRSFYNHPCTKWVRETDKNYDWLVDHALALCSEYTKRYGKTHKSEEIIQW
;
A
#
# COMPACT_ATOMS: atom_id res chain seq x y z
N MET A 1 -9.72 -5.08 3.30
CA MET A 1 -8.40 -4.76 3.86
C MET A 1 -8.39 -3.33 4.34
N ASN A 2 -7.80 -3.09 5.51
CA ASN A 2 -7.81 -1.77 6.14
C ASN A 2 -6.46 -1.08 5.94
N ILE A 3 -6.47 0.22 5.73
CA ILE A 3 -5.26 1.04 5.81
C ILE A 3 -5.08 1.40 7.29
N PHE A 4 -3.99 0.93 7.91
CA PHE A 4 -3.68 1.25 9.30
C PHE A 4 -2.92 2.59 9.38
N VAL A 5 -3.67 3.68 9.48
CA VAL A 5 -3.13 5.04 9.58
C VAL A 5 -2.71 5.31 11.02
N LEU A 6 -1.41 5.18 11.32
CA LEU A 6 -0.85 5.45 12.65
C LEU A 6 -0.39 6.91 12.83
N ASP A 7 -0.10 7.58 11.71
CA ASP A 7 0.28 8.99 11.67
C ASP A 7 -0.27 9.63 10.38
N LYS A 8 -0.41 10.97 10.36
CA LYS A 8 -0.77 11.71 9.14
C LYS A 8 0.37 11.72 8.13
N ASN A 9 1.61 11.69 8.60
CA ASN A 9 2.79 11.52 7.76
C ASN A 9 2.94 10.04 7.40
N PRO A 10 2.90 9.66 6.11
CA PRO A 10 2.98 8.26 5.67
C PRO A 10 4.29 7.58 6.12
N ASN A 11 5.39 8.32 6.20
CA ASN A 11 6.68 7.77 6.62
C ASN A 11 6.68 7.42 8.12
N GLU A 12 6.13 8.31 8.96
CA GLU A 12 6.02 8.06 10.40
C GLU A 12 5.01 6.94 10.68
N ALA A 13 3.91 6.89 9.93
CA ALA A 13 2.94 5.81 10.04
C ALA A 13 3.58 4.44 9.72
N ALA A 14 4.41 4.35 8.68
CA ALA A 14 5.15 3.14 8.33
C ALA A 14 6.17 2.74 9.42
N ARG A 15 6.93 3.71 9.96
CA ARG A 15 7.89 3.46 11.06
C ARG A 15 7.22 2.92 12.32
N GLN A 16 6.00 3.40 12.62
CA GLN A 16 5.21 2.96 13.77
C GLN A 16 4.53 1.60 13.56
N ALA A 17 4.49 1.08 12.33
CA ALA A 17 3.87 -0.19 12.04
C ALA A 17 4.63 -1.35 12.72
N CYS A 18 3.89 -2.31 13.29
CA CYS A 18 4.47 -3.52 13.83
C CYS A 18 4.91 -4.48 12.70
N ASP A 19 5.77 -5.44 13.01
CA ASP A 19 6.33 -6.38 12.05
C ASP A 19 5.27 -7.12 11.21
N LYS A 20 4.16 -7.54 11.84
CA LYS A 20 3.05 -8.19 11.13
C LYS A 20 2.41 -7.26 10.11
N HIS A 21 2.25 -5.97 10.45
CA HIS A 21 1.70 -4.98 9.53
C HIS A 21 2.69 -4.68 8.41
N VAL A 22 3.98 -4.49 8.69
CA VAL A 22 4.99 -4.22 7.66
C VAL A 22 5.02 -5.32 6.59
N VAL A 23 4.86 -6.59 6.97
CA VAL A 23 4.80 -7.68 5.98
C VAL A 23 3.48 -7.66 5.20
N LYS A 24 2.33 -7.60 5.89
CA LYS A 24 1.03 -7.81 5.25
C LYS A 24 0.54 -6.59 4.48
N MET A 25 0.81 -5.39 5.00
CA MET A 25 0.24 -4.15 4.48
C MET A 25 0.80 -3.74 3.13
N ILE A 26 2.03 -4.13 2.79
CA ILE A 26 2.61 -3.81 1.48
C ILE A 26 1.82 -4.50 0.36
N LEU A 27 1.54 -5.81 0.51
CA LEU A 27 0.75 -6.56 -0.47
C LEU A 27 -0.66 -5.97 -0.63
N GLU A 28 -1.32 -5.65 0.48
CA GLU A 28 -2.68 -5.14 0.46
C GLU A 28 -2.76 -3.71 -0.11
N SER A 29 -1.76 -2.88 0.17
CA SER A 29 -1.64 -1.55 -0.42
C SER A 29 -1.47 -1.64 -1.93
N ALA A 30 -0.58 -2.51 -2.42
CA ALA A 30 -0.41 -2.76 -3.85
C ALA A 30 -1.73 -3.21 -4.51
N GLN A 31 -2.48 -4.12 -3.89
CA GLN A 31 -3.79 -4.54 -4.40
C GLN A 31 -4.82 -3.41 -4.46
N MET A 32 -4.83 -2.52 -3.45
CA MET A 32 -5.70 -1.34 -3.44
C MET A 32 -5.28 -0.31 -4.50
N LEU A 33 -3.99 -0.05 -4.67
CA LEU A 33 -3.46 0.84 -5.70
C LEU A 33 -3.78 0.33 -7.11
N CYS A 34 -3.59 -0.97 -7.37
CA CYS A 34 -3.96 -1.56 -8.66
C CYS A 34 -5.46 -1.46 -8.97
N SER A 35 -6.32 -1.35 -7.95
CA SER A 35 -7.78 -1.28 -8.15
C SER A 35 -8.26 0.02 -8.80
N VAL A 36 -7.42 1.07 -8.78
CA VAL A 36 -7.69 2.38 -9.38
C VAL A 36 -7.73 2.28 -10.91
N HIS A 37 -6.92 1.40 -11.48
CA HIS A 37 -6.83 1.21 -12.92
C HIS A 37 -7.96 0.34 -13.47
N PRO A 38 -8.25 0.40 -14.79
CA PRO A 38 -9.18 -0.51 -15.44
C PRO A 38 -8.85 -1.99 -15.20
N GLU A 39 -9.87 -2.85 -15.29
CA GLU A 39 -9.67 -4.27 -15.03
C GLU A 39 -8.79 -4.90 -16.11
N GLY A 40 -7.75 -5.63 -15.69
CA GLY A 40 -6.81 -6.30 -16.60
C GLY A 40 -5.62 -5.45 -17.04
N THR A 41 -5.49 -4.18 -16.60
CA THR A 41 -4.34 -3.34 -16.96
C THR A 41 -3.23 -3.35 -15.92
N ALA A 42 -3.59 -3.36 -14.63
CA ALA A 42 -2.61 -3.34 -13.54
C ALA A 42 -1.99 -4.74 -13.30
N PRO A 43 -0.77 -4.82 -12.77
CA PRO A 43 -0.07 -6.09 -12.55
C PRO A 43 -0.81 -7.05 -11.59
N TYR A 44 -1.51 -6.52 -10.59
CA TYR A 44 -2.38 -7.32 -9.73
C TYR A 44 -3.84 -7.28 -10.19
N LYS A 45 -4.48 -8.46 -10.13
CA LYS A 45 -5.91 -8.57 -10.36
C LYS A 45 -6.66 -7.74 -9.31
N ARG A 46 -7.60 -6.93 -9.81
CA ARG A 46 -8.49 -6.11 -9.00
C ARG A 46 -9.12 -6.92 -7.87
N SER A 47 -8.91 -6.47 -6.64
CA SER A 47 -9.33 -7.15 -5.41
C SER A 47 -10.02 -6.14 -4.47
N PHE A 48 -11.01 -6.60 -3.69
CA PHE A 48 -11.72 -5.79 -2.70
C PHE A 48 -12.27 -4.45 -3.23
N TYR A 49 -12.70 -4.39 -4.50
CA TYR A 49 -13.04 -3.15 -5.20
C TYR A 49 -14.07 -2.27 -4.47
N ASN A 50 -15.06 -2.89 -3.83
CA ASN A 50 -16.13 -2.19 -3.11
C ASN A 50 -15.84 -1.93 -1.62
N HIS A 51 -14.68 -2.35 -1.12
CA HIS A 51 -14.29 -2.14 0.28
C HIS A 51 -14.04 -0.65 0.56
N PRO A 52 -14.41 -0.12 1.75
CA PRO A 52 -14.28 1.30 2.07
C PRO A 52 -12.89 1.88 1.80
N CYS A 53 -11.81 1.21 2.23
CA CYS A 53 -10.45 1.67 1.95
C CYS A 53 -10.11 1.69 0.46
N THR A 54 -10.54 0.69 -0.31
CA THR A 54 -10.33 0.66 -1.76
C THR A 54 -11.14 1.74 -2.50
N LYS A 55 -12.30 2.14 -1.96
CA LYS A 55 -13.04 3.31 -2.44
C LYS A 55 -12.31 4.60 -2.08
N TRP A 56 -11.87 4.76 -0.83
CA TRP A 56 -11.11 5.91 -0.36
C TRP A 56 -9.89 6.21 -1.22
N VAL A 57 -9.10 5.18 -1.56
CA VAL A 57 -7.94 5.30 -2.47
C VAL A 57 -8.32 5.87 -3.85
N ARG A 58 -9.52 5.56 -4.34
CA ARG A 58 -10.03 5.95 -5.66
C ARG A 58 -10.85 7.24 -5.64
N GLU A 59 -11.09 7.82 -4.48
CA GLU A 59 -11.91 9.03 -4.35
C GLU A 59 -11.16 10.27 -4.80
N THR A 60 -9.85 10.36 -4.56
CA THR A 60 -9.02 11.51 -4.95
C THR A 60 -7.58 11.09 -5.21
N ASP A 61 -6.88 11.86 -6.06
CA ASP A 61 -5.45 11.68 -6.31
C ASP A 61 -4.63 11.79 -5.02
N LYS A 62 -5.02 12.69 -4.10
CA LYS A 62 -4.34 12.84 -2.80
C LYS A 62 -4.41 11.58 -1.94
N ASN A 63 -5.52 10.85 -1.98
CA ASN A 63 -5.67 9.60 -1.23
C ASN A 63 -4.81 8.50 -1.87
N TYR A 64 -4.76 8.47 -3.20
CA TYR A 64 -3.88 7.58 -3.94
C TYR A 64 -2.41 7.85 -3.61
N ASP A 65 -1.96 9.09 -3.76
CA ASP A 65 -0.59 9.54 -3.48
C ASP A 65 -0.18 9.22 -2.05
N TRP A 66 -1.06 9.49 -1.06
CA TRP A 66 -0.78 9.16 0.33
C TRP A 66 -0.56 7.65 0.53
N LEU A 67 -1.37 6.80 -0.11
CA LEU A 67 -1.20 5.36 -0.01
C LEU A 67 0.08 4.88 -0.72
N VAL A 68 0.44 5.48 -1.86
CA VAL A 68 1.72 5.19 -2.55
C VAL A 68 2.89 5.51 -1.61
N ASP A 69 2.93 6.73 -1.06
CA ASP A 69 3.98 7.15 -0.13
C ASP A 69 4.06 6.23 1.08
N HIS A 70 2.91 5.88 1.67
CA HIS A 70 2.86 4.97 2.82
C HIS A 70 3.33 3.56 2.46
N ALA A 71 2.94 3.04 1.29
CA ALA A 71 3.32 1.71 0.84
C ALA A 71 4.83 1.62 0.54
N LEU A 72 5.41 2.65 -0.08
CA LEU A 72 6.86 2.74 -0.31
C LEU A 72 7.63 2.90 1.01
N ALA A 73 7.12 3.68 1.96
CA ALA A 73 7.71 3.77 3.29
C ALA A 73 7.66 2.42 4.04
N LEU A 74 6.57 1.66 3.91
CA LEU A 74 6.48 0.30 4.43
C LEU A 74 7.49 -0.64 3.75
N CYS A 75 7.72 -0.53 2.44
CA CYS A 75 8.77 -1.28 1.73
C CYS A 75 10.17 -0.96 2.27
N SER A 76 10.46 0.31 2.53
CA SER A 76 11.72 0.73 3.16
C SER A 76 11.88 0.12 4.55
N GLU A 77 10.84 0.18 5.38
CA GLU A 77 10.82 -0.45 6.71
C GLU A 77 10.97 -1.97 6.64
N TYR A 78 10.33 -2.63 5.67
CA TYR A 78 10.47 -4.07 5.43
C TYR A 78 11.92 -4.43 5.08
N THR A 79 12.53 -3.69 4.14
CA THR A 79 13.91 -3.92 3.74
C THR A 79 14.87 -3.72 4.91
N LYS A 80 14.66 -2.67 5.71
CA LYS A 80 15.44 -2.38 6.91
C LYS A 80 15.32 -3.48 7.97
N ARG A 81 14.11 -4.01 8.20
CA ARG A 81 13.85 -5.02 9.25
C ARG A 81 14.28 -6.43 8.85
N TYR A 82 14.15 -6.79 7.58
CA TYR A 82 14.32 -8.17 7.11
C TYR A 82 15.48 -8.39 6.15
N GLY A 83 16.18 -7.32 5.72
CA GLY A 83 17.34 -7.41 4.82
C GLY A 83 17.01 -7.89 3.40
N LYS A 84 15.75 -7.75 2.95
CA LYS A 84 15.28 -8.16 1.62
C LYS A 84 14.14 -7.26 1.14
N THR A 85 13.99 -7.16 -0.18
CA THR A 85 12.93 -6.39 -0.84
C THR A 85 11.60 -7.14 -0.79
N HIS A 86 10.49 -6.42 -0.56
CA HIS A 86 9.16 -7.03 -0.62
C HIS A 86 8.73 -7.17 -2.09
N LYS A 87 8.19 -8.33 -2.49
CA LYS A 87 7.82 -8.60 -3.89
C LYS A 87 6.84 -7.60 -4.49
N SER A 88 5.97 -7.03 -3.67
CA SER A 88 4.98 -6.04 -4.12
C SER A 88 5.55 -4.64 -4.29
N GLU A 89 6.82 -4.39 -3.95
CA GLU A 89 7.47 -3.08 -4.15
C GLU A 89 7.51 -2.69 -5.63
N GLU A 90 7.90 -3.63 -6.50
CA GLU A 90 7.90 -3.45 -7.97
C GLU A 90 6.50 -3.15 -8.51
N ILE A 91 5.46 -3.64 -7.84
CA ILE A 91 4.06 -3.43 -8.22
C ILE A 91 3.56 -2.05 -7.81
N ILE A 92 4.08 -1.52 -6.69
CA ILE A 92 3.77 -0.17 -6.23
C ILE A 92 4.47 0.87 -7.11
N GLN A 93 5.62 0.52 -7.70
CA GLN A 93 6.42 1.41 -8.56
C GLN A 93 6.05 1.35 -10.05
N TRP A 94 5.10 0.49 -10.44
CA TRP A 94 4.64 0.32 -11.82
C TRP A 94 3.77 1.50 -12.29
#